data_AF-A0A444RN12-F1
#
_entry.id   AF-A0A444RN12-F1
#
_cell.length_a   1.000
_cell.length_b   1.000
_cell.length_c   1.000
_cell.angle_alpha   90.00
_cell.angle_beta   90.00
_cell.angle_gamma   90.00
#
_symmetry.space_group_name_H-M   'P 1'
#
loop_
_entity.id
_entity.type
_entity.pdbx_description
1 polymer ?
#
loop_
_entity_poly.entity_id
_entity_poly.type
_entity_poly.pdbx_seq_one_letter_code
_entity_poly.pdbx_strand_id
1 'polypeptide(L)'
;MRFSSILSFGGLAIQSVSGLPGTLEKRVNVDQWIQQELPIARAQLLCNIGPNGCNSAGVASGLVIASPSKSDPDYFFHWTRDAGLVFKAIIDLFVENYDAGLQQNIQNFIVGQAKLQTVNNPSGSFSSGAGLGEAKYLADGAQFTGDWGRPQRDGPALRAIALIKYSKWLIANGYTSTANTVVWPIIRNDLAYVTQYWNQTGFDLWEEVQGSSFFTIASQHRSLVEGAALAQQLGQTCNGCAGIAPQILCFQQRFWNPSQGYVISNINGGSYRNGKDANSILTSIHNFDPVLGCDASTFQPCSDRALSNHKVVTDSFRSIYGINNGKGQGQAVAVGRYPEDSYYGGQPWYLNTFAAAEQLYDAIYVWKRSSSISVTSVSLPFFQALIPGISTGTYASTSSTYTSILSAVKAYADGYVDVAATYIPGSGNIAEQYNRNTGQPLSARDLTWSYASFLTVAQRRREVVGLGWANSAASVVPNTCFATSVQGSYTSATATSFPANQTPATGVPTGTATTATAPAATTTAACVPPVNVDITFNARVVTQFGQTVKIVGNIPQLGNWNTANAISLSASQYTSSNPVWSGTLSLPAGQAIQYKYINVASNGAVTWERDPNRSYSIPSACGTTSATRTDSWQA
;
A
#
# COMPACT_ATOMS: atom_id res chain seq x y z
N MET A 1 -57.60 28.19 -61.41
CA MET A 1 -57.34 29.28 -60.43
C MET A 1 -57.68 28.71 -59.07
N ARG A 2 -56.93 28.80 -57.96
CA ARG A 2 -55.61 29.31 -57.57
C ARG A 2 -55.28 28.58 -56.24
N PHE A 3 -54.00 28.39 -55.97
CA PHE A 3 -53.38 27.76 -54.80
C PHE A 3 -53.62 28.48 -53.46
N SER A 4 -53.49 27.75 -52.34
CA SER A 4 -52.67 28.02 -51.11
C SER A 4 -52.96 26.89 -50.08
N SER A 5 -52.06 26.03 -49.57
CA SER A 5 -50.71 26.08 -48.98
C SER A 5 -50.63 26.41 -47.48
N ILE A 6 -50.33 25.35 -46.70
CA ILE A 6 -49.37 25.21 -45.57
C ILE A 6 -49.70 25.87 -44.21
N LEU A 7 -49.81 25.06 -43.13
CA LEU A 7 -48.81 24.92 -42.04
C LEU A 7 -49.35 24.00 -40.92
N SER A 8 -48.77 22.82 -40.76
CA SER A 8 -48.93 21.98 -39.57
C SER A 8 -47.67 22.08 -38.71
N PHE A 9 -47.75 22.78 -37.58
CA PHE A 9 -46.71 22.80 -36.56
C PHE A 9 -46.82 21.53 -35.70
N GLY A 10 -45.85 20.63 -35.84
CA GLY A 10 -45.63 19.54 -34.88
C GLY A 10 -44.94 20.10 -33.64
N GLY A 11 -45.64 20.09 -32.50
CA GLY A 11 -45.05 20.40 -31.21
C GLY A 11 -44.18 19.24 -30.73
N LEU A 12 -42.87 19.45 -30.60
CA LEU A 12 -41.99 18.60 -29.82
C LEU A 12 -42.40 18.68 -28.34
N ALA A 13 -42.93 17.58 -27.79
CA ALA A 13 -42.99 17.40 -26.35
C ALA A 13 -41.58 17.05 -25.84
N ILE A 14 -40.84 18.07 -25.38
CA ILE A 14 -39.64 17.87 -24.57
C ILE A 14 -40.13 17.40 -23.18
N GLN A 15 -40.09 16.09 -22.93
CA GLN A 15 -40.18 15.60 -21.56
C GLN A 15 -38.86 15.92 -20.87
N SER A 16 -38.85 17.00 -20.10
CA SER A 16 -37.84 17.24 -19.07
C SER A 16 -37.94 16.12 -18.04
N VAL A 17 -36.92 15.27 -17.98
CA VAL A 17 -36.70 14.37 -16.84
C VAL A 17 -36.33 15.24 -15.65
N SER A 18 -37.33 15.63 -14.88
CA SER A 18 -37.16 16.34 -13.62
C SER A 18 -36.49 15.38 -12.63
N GLY A 19 -35.22 15.62 -12.34
CA GLY A 19 -34.53 14.96 -11.23
C GLY A 19 -35.28 15.21 -9.92
N LEU A 20 -35.49 14.14 -9.15
CA LEU A 20 -36.04 14.22 -7.80
C LEU A 20 -35.21 15.19 -6.94
N PRO A 21 -35.85 16.08 -6.15
CA PRO A 21 -35.16 16.95 -5.22
C PRO A 21 -34.74 16.14 -3.99
N GLY A 22 -33.62 15.44 -4.08
CA GLY A 22 -32.85 15.06 -2.90
C GLY A 22 -32.06 16.27 -2.41
N THR A 23 -32.00 16.46 -1.10
CA THR A 23 -31.13 17.43 -0.42
C THR A 23 -29.79 17.57 -1.16
N LEU A 24 -29.50 18.78 -1.65
CA LEU A 24 -28.22 19.13 -2.27
C LEU A 24 -27.12 19.06 -1.19
N GLU A 25 -26.66 17.85 -0.86
CA GLU A 25 -25.33 17.66 -0.32
C GLU A 25 -24.38 18.32 -1.33
N LYS A 26 -23.57 19.27 -0.86
CA LYS A 26 -22.62 20.00 -1.69
C LYS A 26 -21.58 18.99 -2.19
N ARG A 27 -21.82 18.42 -3.38
CA ARG A 27 -20.84 17.54 -4.04
C ARG A 27 -19.52 18.27 -4.15
N VAL A 28 -18.44 17.63 -3.73
CA VAL A 28 -17.10 18.12 -4.00
C VAL A 28 -16.93 18.12 -5.51
N ASN A 29 -16.34 19.19 -6.06
CA ASN A 29 -15.83 19.14 -7.42
C ASN A 29 -14.63 18.19 -7.42
N VAL A 30 -14.86 16.92 -7.76
CA VAL A 30 -13.87 15.83 -7.67
C VAL A 30 -12.58 16.19 -8.43
N ASP A 31 -12.68 16.84 -9.59
CA ASP A 31 -11.52 17.29 -10.35
C ASP A 31 -10.68 18.30 -9.56
N GLN A 32 -11.34 19.33 -9.02
CA GLN A 32 -10.67 20.37 -8.24
C GLN A 32 -10.06 19.80 -6.95
N TRP A 33 -10.76 18.91 -6.26
CA TRP A 33 -10.27 18.31 -5.03
C TRP A 33 -9.07 17.38 -5.28
N ILE A 34 -9.11 16.53 -6.31
CA ILE A 34 -7.96 15.70 -6.68
C ILE A 34 -6.74 16.58 -6.95
N GLN A 35 -6.90 17.68 -7.69
CA GLN A 35 -5.79 18.60 -7.96
C GLN A 35 -5.19 19.23 -6.70
N GLN A 36 -6.00 19.49 -5.67
CA GLN A 36 -5.55 20.03 -4.39
C GLN A 36 -4.86 18.96 -3.53
N GLU A 37 -5.39 17.74 -3.53
CA GLU A 37 -4.93 16.65 -2.66
C GLU A 37 -3.67 15.94 -3.22
N LEU A 38 -3.50 15.89 -4.55
CA LEU A 38 -2.34 15.28 -5.24
C LEU A 38 -0.96 15.65 -4.65
N PRO A 39 -0.60 16.94 -4.52
CA PRO A 39 0.69 17.31 -3.95
C PRO A 39 0.82 16.95 -2.46
N ILE A 40 -0.28 16.98 -1.69
CA ILE A 40 -0.28 16.65 -0.25
C ILE A 40 -0.04 15.16 -0.06
N ALA A 41 -0.87 14.32 -0.69
CA ALA A 41 -0.76 12.87 -0.59
C ALA A 41 0.60 12.36 -1.07
N ARG A 42 1.15 12.92 -2.16
CA ARG A 42 2.50 12.58 -2.63
C ARG A 42 3.57 12.94 -1.60
N ALA A 43 3.51 14.13 -1.01
CA ALA A 43 4.47 14.56 0.00
C ALA A 43 4.38 13.70 1.27
N GLN A 44 3.17 13.45 1.78
CA GLN A 44 2.96 12.67 3.01
C GLN A 44 3.35 11.19 2.82
N LEU A 45 3.09 10.61 1.65
CA LEU A 45 3.57 9.27 1.32
C LEU A 45 5.10 9.19 1.37
N LEU A 46 5.80 10.15 0.75
CA LEU A 46 7.26 10.20 0.78
C LEU A 46 7.83 10.51 2.17
N CYS A 47 7.08 11.23 3.00
CA CYS A 47 7.47 11.48 4.39
C CYS A 47 7.60 10.22 5.23
N ASN A 48 6.88 9.16 4.89
CA ASN A 48 6.92 7.88 5.60
C ASN A 48 8.03 6.92 5.08
N ILE A 49 8.93 7.40 4.20
CA ILE A 49 9.99 6.57 3.60
C ILE A 49 11.36 6.98 4.13
N GLY A 50 12.09 6.01 4.66
CA GLY A 50 13.45 6.19 5.15
C GLY A 50 14.48 6.38 4.02
N PRO A 51 15.57 7.12 4.28
CA PRO A 51 15.96 7.68 5.57
C PRO A 51 15.56 9.15 5.76
N ASN A 52 15.09 9.82 4.70
CA ASN A 52 14.99 11.28 4.64
C ASN A 52 13.54 11.81 4.68
N GLY A 53 12.54 10.94 4.78
CA GLY A 53 11.15 11.34 4.91
C GLY A 53 10.90 12.13 6.20
N CYS A 54 10.00 13.11 6.16
CA CYS A 54 9.75 14.00 7.31
C CYS A 54 9.17 13.28 8.54
N ASN A 55 8.58 12.10 8.35
CA ASN A 55 8.08 11.22 9.41
C ASN A 55 8.99 9.99 9.65
N SER A 56 10.12 9.89 8.96
CA SER A 56 10.93 8.67 8.88
C SER A 56 12.16 8.68 9.81
N ALA A 57 12.12 9.45 10.90
CA ALA A 57 13.23 9.50 11.86
C ALA A 57 13.47 8.11 12.47
N GLY A 58 14.66 7.55 12.26
CA GLY A 58 15.02 6.19 12.70
C GLY A 58 14.58 5.06 11.76
N VAL A 59 13.98 5.38 10.61
CA VAL A 59 13.62 4.41 9.57
C VAL A 59 14.83 4.16 8.68
N ALA A 60 15.20 2.89 8.48
CA ALA A 60 16.34 2.54 7.64
C ALA A 60 16.10 2.92 6.17
N SER A 61 17.19 3.20 5.44
CA SER A 61 17.13 3.56 4.02
C SER A 61 16.42 2.49 3.20
N GLY A 62 15.41 2.91 2.43
CA GLY A 62 14.63 2.01 1.60
C GLY A 62 13.53 1.24 2.34
N LEU A 63 13.38 1.45 3.64
CA LEU A 63 12.20 0.97 4.37
C LEU A 63 11.13 2.07 4.41
N VAL A 64 9.90 1.62 4.52
CA VAL A 64 8.70 2.46 4.58
C VAL A 64 7.89 2.03 5.79
N ILE A 65 7.52 3.00 6.63
CA ILE A 65 6.61 2.75 7.75
C ILE A 65 5.17 2.73 7.25
N ALA A 66 4.31 1.91 7.86
CA ALA A 66 2.88 1.94 7.57
C ALA A 66 2.27 3.29 7.98
N SER A 67 2.65 3.81 9.15
CA SER A 67 2.24 5.12 9.66
C SER A 67 3.27 5.68 10.66
N PRO A 68 3.37 7.01 10.83
CA PRO A 68 4.12 7.63 11.93
C PRO A 68 3.53 7.37 13.33
N SER A 69 2.36 6.75 13.44
CA SER A 69 1.73 6.43 14.73
C SER A 69 2.55 5.41 15.51
N LYS A 70 2.89 5.74 16.76
CA LYS A 70 3.67 4.88 17.68
C LYS A 70 2.84 4.36 18.86
N SER A 71 1.55 4.66 18.88
CA SER A 71 0.63 4.29 19.96
C SER A 71 -0.82 4.47 19.51
N ASP A 72 -1.70 3.55 19.91
CA ASP A 72 -3.15 3.56 19.67
C ASP A 72 -3.59 3.99 18.25
N PRO A 73 -3.17 3.25 17.20
CA PRO A 73 -2.33 2.05 17.25
C PRO A 73 -0.84 2.34 17.00
N ASP A 74 0.04 1.41 17.39
CA ASP A 74 1.47 1.46 17.04
C ASP A 74 1.72 0.80 15.67
N TYR A 75 1.95 1.65 14.66
CA TYR A 75 2.13 1.28 13.25
C TYR A 75 3.51 1.72 12.72
N PHE A 76 4.44 2.05 13.62
CA PHE A 76 5.80 2.47 13.26
C PHE A 76 6.70 1.25 12.91
N PHE A 77 6.24 0.45 11.96
CA PHE A 77 6.90 -0.75 11.46
C PHE A 77 6.85 -0.77 9.93
N HIS A 78 7.74 -1.59 9.36
CA HIS A 78 7.77 -1.87 7.94
C HIS A 78 7.00 -3.15 7.63
N TRP A 79 5.85 -3.03 6.97
CA TRP A 79 5.13 -4.19 6.42
C TRP A 79 5.56 -4.46 4.98
N THR A 80 5.83 -5.73 4.67
CA THR A 80 6.24 -6.13 3.32
C THR A 80 5.15 -5.85 2.28
N ARG A 81 3.87 -6.07 2.63
CA ARG A 81 2.71 -5.77 1.77
C ARG A 81 2.61 -4.29 1.45
N ASP A 82 2.52 -3.45 2.48
CA ASP A 82 2.41 -1.99 2.34
C ASP A 82 3.56 -1.46 1.50
N ALA A 83 4.77 -1.93 1.76
CA ALA A 83 5.93 -1.54 0.97
C ALA A 83 5.85 -1.94 -0.50
N GLY A 84 5.45 -3.17 -0.80
CA GLY A 84 5.24 -3.63 -2.18
C GLY A 84 4.19 -2.80 -2.92
N LEU A 85 3.07 -2.48 -2.26
CA LEU A 85 1.98 -1.69 -2.85
C LEU A 85 2.35 -0.22 -3.03
N VAL A 86 2.96 0.40 -2.01
CA VAL A 86 3.43 1.78 -2.05
C VAL A 86 4.51 1.96 -3.12
N PHE A 87 5.51 1.09 -3.18
CA PHE A 87 6.54 1.21 -4.21
C PHE A 87 6.04 0.86 -5.60
N LYS A 88 5.03 -0.01 -5.74
CA LYS A 88 4.33 -0.18 -7.01
C LYS A 88 3.70 1.14 -7.48
N ALA A 89 3.02 1.88 -6.60
CA ALA A 89 2.44 3.18 -6.91
C ALA A 89 3.52 4.25 -7.20
N ILE A 90 4.62 4.29 -6.44
CA ILE A 90 5.75 5.20 -6.71
C ILE A 90 6.37 4.91 -8.08
N ILE A 91 6.55 3.64 -8.44
CA ILE A 91 7.09 3.25 -9.75
C ILE A 91 6.12 3.67 -10.86
N ASP A 92 4.80 3.57 -10.64
CA ASP A 92 3.81 4.07 -11.59
C ASP A 92 3.94 5.59 -11.81
N LEU A 93 4.07 6.38 -10.75
CA LEU A 93 4.29 7.83 -10.84
C LEU A 93 5.61 8.16 -11.54
N PHE A 94 6.67 7.42 -11.24
CA PHE A 94 7.99 7.56 -11.85
C PHE A 94 7.98 7.22 -13.35
N VAL A 95 7.24 6.20 -13.76
CA VAL A 95 7.11 5.81 -15.17
C VAL A 95 6.22 6.79 -15.94
N GLU A 96 5.15 7.30 -15.33
CA GLU A 96 4.31 8.36 -15.90
C GLU A 96 5.13 9.61 -16.18
N ASN A 97 5.97 10.00 -15.21
CA ASN A 97 6.81 11.17 -15.33
C ASN A 97 8.13 10.95 -14.59
N TYR A 98 9.24 10.86 -15.34
CA TYR A 98 10.56 10.62 -14.76
C TYR A 98 10.88 11.63 -13.66
N ASP A 99 11.26 11.12 -12.49
CA ASP A 99 11.63 11.90 -11.32
C ASP A 99 12.82 11.23 -10.61
N ALA A 100 13.97 11.91 -10.60
CA ALA A 100 15.20 11.38 -10.03
C ALA A 100 15.10 11.14 -8.50
N GLY A 101 14.27 11.91 -7.78
CA GLY A 101 14.02 11.72 -6.36
C GLY A 101 13.20 10.46 -6.10
N LEU A 102 12.16 10.20 -6.91
CA LEU A 102 11.43 8.93 -6.88
C LEU A 102 12.36 7.77 -7.25
N GLN A 103 13.21 7.93 -8.26
CA GLN A 103 14.18 6.93 -8.66
C GLN A 103 15.14 6.57 -7.52
N GLN A 104 15.66 7.55 -6.80
CA GLN A 104 16.51 7.33 -5.63
C GLN A 104 15.78 6.54 -4.54
N ASN A 105 14.52 6.88 -4.27
CA ASN A 105 13.70 6.12 -3.31
C ASN A 105 13.48 4.67 -3.77
N ILE A 106 13.21 4.43 -5.06
CA ILE A 106 13.06 3.09 -5.64
C ILE A 106 14.36 2.29 -5.50
N GLN A 107 15.50 2.89 -5.83
CA GLN A 107 16.82 2.24 -5.70
C GLN A 107 17.14 1.92 -4.24
N ASN A 108 16.87 2.85 -3.30
CA ASN A 108 17.01 2.61 -1.87
C ASN A 108 16.12 1.46 -1.41
N PHE A 109 14.86 1.41 -1.85
CA PHE A 109 13.94 0.32 -1.54
C PHE A 109 14.50 -1.02 -1.99
N ILE A 110 14.96 -1.14 -3.23
CA ILE A 110 15.56 -2.37 -3.75
C ILE A 110 16.74 -2.83 -2.87
N VAL A 111 17.62 -1.91 -2.48
CA VAL A 111 18.76 -2.22 -1.59
C VAL A 111 18.29 -2.59 -0.17
N GLY A 112 17.29 -1.90 0.37
CA GLY A 112 16.68 -2.20 1.66
C GLY A 112 16.08 -3.60 1.69
N GLN A 113 15.37 -3.98 0.63
CA GLN A 113 14.77 -5.31 0.50
C GLN A 113 15.82 -6.41 0.33
N ALA A 114 16.93 -6.16 -0.37
CA ALA A 114 18.05 -7.10 -0.46
C ALA A 114 18.60 -7.47 0.92
N LYS A 115 18.71 -6.49 1.83
CA LYS A 115 19.10 -6.71 3.22
C LYS A 115 18.01 -7.44 3.99
N LEU A 116 16.77 -6.95 3.90
CA LEU A 116 15.63 -7.47 4.65
C LEU A 116 15.36 -8.96 4.39
N GLN A 117 15.51 -9.43 3.14
CA GLN A 117 15.33 -10.85 2.80
C GLN A 117 16.22 -11.78 3.65
N THR A 118 17.39 -11.30 4.11
CA THR A 118 18.35 -12.10 4.87
C THR A 118 18.08 -12.15 6.37
N VAL A 119 17.11 -11.38 6.87
CA VAL A 119 16.81 -11.28 8.30
C VAL A 119 16.02 -12.50 8.75
N ASN A 120 16.64 -13.33 9.60
CA ASN A 120 15.93 -14.40 10.28
C ASN A 120 14.92 -13.81 11.26
N ASN A 121 13.71 -14.39 11.28
CA ASN A 121 12.56 -13.86 12.00
C ASN A 121 11.64 -15.02 12.47
N PRO A 122 10.57 -14.74 13.23
CA PRO A 122 9.70 -15.79 13.76
C PRO A 122 8.99 -16.66 12.71
N SER A 123 8.80 -16.20 11.46
CA SER A 123 8.28 -17.05 10.37
C SER A 123 9.32 -18.06 9.87
N GLY A 124 10.62 -17.81 10.08
CA GLY A 124 11.70 -18.74 9.78
C GLY A 124 12.99 -18.06 9.32
N SER A 125 13.86 -18.85 8.70
CA SER A 125 15.15 -18.39 8.19
C SER A 125 15.12 -18.09 6.69
N PHE A 126 16.11 -17.32 6.22
CA PHE A 126 16.33 -17.09 4.80
C PHE A 126 16.74 -18.36 4.05
N SER A 127 17.49 -19.27 4.69
CA SER A 127 18.01 -20.49 4.06
C SER A 127 16.92 -21.44 3.57
N SER A 128 15.78 -21.50 4.25
CA SER A 128 14.61 -22.28 3.83
C SER A 128 13.64 -21.47 2.97
N GLY A 129 13.82 -20.14 2.91
CA GLY A 129 12.89 -19.18 2.35
C GLY A 129 11.74 -18.80 3.26
N ALA A 130 11.48 -19.54 4.35
CA ALA A 130 10.31 -19.33 5.21
C ALA A 130 10.26 -17.92 5.82
N GLY A 131 11.42 -17.33 6.13
CA GLY A 131 11.51 -15.96 6.66
C GLY A 131 10.98 -14.88 5.71
N LEU A 132 10.89 -15.15 4.40
CA LEU A 132 10.34 -14.20 3.43
C LEU A 132 8.83 -13.96 3.62
N GLY A 133 8.14 -14.88 4.29
CA GLY A 133 6.72 -14.77 4.62
C GLY A 133 6.40 -13.95 5.87
N GLU A 134 7.40 -13.34 6.52
CA GLU A 134 7.16 -12.46 7.67
C GLU A 134 6.44 -11.18 7.22
N ALA A 135 5.34 -10.88 7.90
CA ALA A 135 4.49 -9.75 7.56
C ALA A 135 5.20 -8.40 7.75
N LYS A 136 5.88 -8.24 8.89
CA LYS A 136 6.44 -6.95 9.32
C LYS A 136 7.78 -7.04 10.04
N TYR A 137 8.49 -5.91 10.01
CA TYR A 137 9.81 -5.71 10.61
C TYR A 137 9.83 -4.39 11.37
N LEU A 138 10.78 -4.26 12.30
CA LEU A 138 11.04 -2.96 12.93
C LEU A 138 11.45 -1.93 11.88
N ALA A 139 11.23 -0.64 12.17
CA ALA A 139 11.53 0.45 11.25
C ALA A 139 13.01 0.54 10.83
N ASP A 140 13.93 -0.02 11.62
CA ASP A 140 15.36 -0.12 11.32
C ASP A 140 15.73 -1.37 10.49
N GLY A 141 14.75 -2.23 10.19
CA GLY A 141 14.93 -3.48 9.44
C GLY A 141 15.23 -4.71 10.29
N ALA A 142 15.29 -4.57 11.62
CA ALA A 142 15.42 -5.72 12.51
C ALA A 142 14.12 -6.54 12.56
N GLN A 143 14.25 -7.81 12.95
CA GLN A 143 13.09 -8.69 13.12
C GLN A 143 12.11 -8.15 14.17
N PHE A 144 10.82 -8.30 13.89
CA PHE A 144 9.78 -8.12 14.89
C PHE A 144 9.53 -9.46 15.61
N THR A 145 9.77 -9.51 16.93
CA THR A 145 9.73 -10.76 17.71
C THR A 145 8.43 -11.00 18.46
N GLY A 146 7.48 -10.06 18.42
CA GLY A 146 6.19 -10.21 19.09
C GLY A 146 5.25 -11.17 18.36
N ASP A 147 4.19 -11.60 19.04
CA ASP A 147 3.11 -12.40 18.43
C ASP A 147 2.41 -11.60 17.33
N TRP A 148 2.05 -12.28 16.24
CA TRP A 148 1.44 -11.68 15.06
C TRP A 148 0.79 -12.74 14.16
N GLY A 149 -0.16 -12.32 13.32
CA GLY A 149 -0.73 -13.17 12.27
C GLY A 149 0.29 -13.44 11.16
N ARG A 150 1.13 -14.46 11.35
CA ARG A 150 2.21 -14.87 10.43
C ARG A 150 2.13 -16.37 10.08
N PRO A 151 2.66 -16.80 8.91
CA PRO A 151 3.18 -15.97 7.83
C PRO A 151 2.05 -15.31 7.03
N GLN A 152 2.37 -14.22 6.34
CA GLN A 152 1.54 -13.61 5.31
C GLN A 152 2.22 -13.80 3.95
N ARG A 153 1.55 -14.53 3.06
CA ARG A 153 2.21 -15.09 1.85
C ARG A 153 2.06 -14.22 0.61
N ASP A 154 1.43 -13.07 0.72
CA ASP A 154 1.27 -12.03 -0.30
C ASP A 154 2.52 -11.14 -0.42
N GLY A 155 3.21 -10.88 0.69
CA GLY A 155 4.38 -9.99 0.75
C GLY A 155 5.43 -10.25 -0.35
N PRO A 156 5.98 -11.48 -0.46
CA PRO A 156 6.94 -11.80 -1.53
C PRO A 156 6.40 -11.56 -2.94
N ALA A 157 5.14 -11.92 -3.20
CA ALA A 157 4.52 -11.70 -4.50
C ALA A 157 4.42 -10.19 -4.83
N LEU A 158 3.97 -9.37 -3.89
CA LEU A 158 3.82 -7.93 -4.07
C LEU A 158 5.17 -7.22 -4.24
N ARG A 159 6.19 -7.63 -3.47
CA ARG A 159 7.56 -7.14 -3.64
C ARG A 159 8.12 -7.50 -5.01
N ALA A 160 7.96 -8.75 -5.45
CA ALA A 160 8.37 -9.17 -6.79
C ALA A 160 7.67 -8.33 -7.88
N ILE A 161 6.35 -8.12 -7.78
CA ILE A 161 5.58 -7.30 -8.72
C ILE A 161 6.14 -5.87 -8.82
N ALA A 162 6.43 -5.22 -7.70
CA ALA A 162 7.02 -3.88 -7.70
C ALA A 162 8.40 -3.87 -8.38
N LEU A 163 9.28 -4.80 -8.02
CA LEU A 163 10.65 -4.87 -8.56
C LEU A 163 10.69 -5.25 -10.05
N ILE A 164 9.79 -6.15 -10.49
CA ILE A 164 9.65 -6.50 -11.91
C ILE A 164 9.22 -5.26 -12.71
N LYS A 165 8.33 -4.44 -12.16
CA LYS A 165 7.87 -3.21 -12.82
C LYS A 165 9.01 -2.21 -13.06
N TYR A 166 9.87 -1.99 -12.06
CA TYR A 166 11.05 -1.15 -12.26
C TYR A 166 12.06 -1.80 -13.22
N SER A 167 12.21 -3.13 -13.18
CA SER A 167 13.05 -3.87 -14.13
C SER A 167 12.61 -3.68 -15.57
N LYS A 168 11.30 -3.66 -15.85
CA LYS A 168 10.75 -3.34 -17.18
C LYS A 168 11.19 -1.95 -17.65
N TRP A 169 11.12 -0.94 -16.76
CA TRP A 169 11.61 0.41 -17.08
C TRP A 169 13.12 0.41 -17.33
N LEU A 170 13.92 -0.26 -16.50
CA LEU A 170 15.37 -0.36 -16.69
C LEU A 170 15.71 -0.95 -18.06
N ILE A 171 15.08 -2.08 -18.43
CA ILE A 171 15.33 -2.76 -19.72
C ILE A 171 14.93 -1.85 -20.89
N ALA A 172 13.75 -1.22 -20.82
CA ALA A 172 13.27 -0.32 -21.87
C ALA A 172 14.18 0.90 -22.09
N ASN A 173 14.96 1.29 -21.08
CA ASN A 173 15.89 2.43 -21.14
C ASN A 173 17.36 2.00 -21.25
N GLY A 174 17.65 0.74 -21.63
CA GLY A 174 19.01 0.27 -21.90
C GLY A 174 19.80 -0.19 -20.67
N TYR A 175 19.18 -0.27 -19.50
CA TYR A 175 19.81 -0.69 -18.23
C TYR A 175 19.53 -2.17 -17.89
N THR A 176 19.48 -3.04 -18.90
CA THR A 176 19.26 -4.49 -18.73
C THR A 176 20.30 -5.11 -17.79
N SER A 177 21.54 -4.64 -17.81
CA SER A 177 22.59 -5.12 -16.89
C SER A 177 22.25 -4.86 -15.43
N THR A 178 21.69 -3.70 -15.10
CA THR A 178 21.23 -3.38 -13.74
C THR A 178 20.04 -4.23 -13.33
N ALA A 179 19.05 -4.40 -14.22
CA ALA A 179 17.91 -5.29 -13.94
C ALA A 179 18.38 -6.72 -13.63
N ASN A 180 19.36 -7.22 -14.38
CA ASN A 180 19.91 -8.57 -14.23
C ASN A 180 20.79 -8.73 -12.98
N THR A 181 21.69 -7.79 -12.71
CA THR A 181 22.70 -7.95 -11.66
C THR A 181 22.25 -7.48 -10.28
N VAL A 182 21.45 -6.41 -10.21
CA VAL A 182 21.04 -5.77 -8.95
C VAL A 182 19.66 -6.22 -8.52
N VAL A 183 18.68 -6.21 -9.45
CA VAL A 183 17.26 -6.37 -9.09
C VAL A 183 16.82 -7.83 -9.13
N TRP A 184 17.19 -8.57 -10.18
CA TRP A 184 16.78 -9.95 -10.40
C TRP A 184 17.10 -10.91 -9.24
N PRO A 185 18.26 -10.85 -8.56
CA PRO A 185 18.54 -11.75 -7.44
C PRO A 185 17.52 -11.67 -6.30
N ILE A 186 16.95 -10.48 -6.07
CA ILE A 186 15.92 -10.24 -5.04
C ILE A 186 14.59 -10.83 -5.52
N ILE A 187 14.19 -10.51 -6.77
CA ILE A 187 12.97 -11.03 -7.41
C ILE A 187 12.97 -12.57 -7.39
N ARG A 188 14.09 -13.19 -7.77
CA ARG A 188 14.22 -14.65 -7.82
C ARG A 188 13.89 -15.32 -6.49
N ASN A 189 14.36 -14.77 -5.37
CA ASN A 189 14.08 -15.34 -4.05
C ASN A 189 12.58 -15.25 -3.71
N ASP A 190 11.94 -14.13 -4.04
CA ASP A 190 10.49 -13.97 -3.81
C ASP A 190 9.66 -14.90 -4.70
N LEU A 191 10.03 -15.07 -5.97
CA LEU A 191 9.35 -16.01 -6.87
C LEU A 191 9.55 -17.47 -6.44
N ALA A 192 10.75 -17.82 -5.96
CA ALA A 192 11.04 -19.13 -5.38
C ALA A 192 10.17 -19.42 -4.15
N TYR A 193 9.94 -18.41 -3.31
CA TYR A 193 9.00 -18.51 -2.19
C TYR A 193 7.59 -18.82 -2.68
N VAL A 194 7.10 -18.08 -3.68
CA VAL A 194 5.75 -18.30 -4.23
C VAL A 194 5.62 -19.71 -4.80
N THR A 195 6.58 -20.17 -5.61
CA THR A 195 6.53 -21.53 -6.16
C THR A 195 6.58 -22.63 -5.09
N GLN A 196 7.23 -22.38 -3.96
CA GLN A 196 7.37 -23.35 -2.87
C GLN A 196 6.16 -23.38 -1.93
N TYR A 197 5.57 -22.21 -1.63
CA TYR A 197 4.64 -22.04 -0.51
C TYR A 197 3.21 -21.62 -0.87
N TRP A 198 2.88 -21.34 -2.13
CA TRP A 198 1.54 -20.84 -2.52
C TRP A 198 0.38 -21.74 -2.07
N ASN A 199 0.59 -23.06 -2.06
CA ASN A 199 -0.43 -24.05 -1.69
C ASN A 199 -0.43 -24.38 -0.18
N GLN A 200 0.09 -23.48 0.66
CA GLN A 200 0.00 -23.57 2.10
C GLN A 200 -0.84 -22.41 2.65
N THR A 201 -1.56 -22.66 3.74
CA THR A 201 -2.33 -21.60 4.42
C THR A 201 -1.39 -20.55 5.01
N GLY A 202 -1.90 -19.33 5.14
CA GLY A 202 -1.27 -18.19 5.78
C GLY A 202 -2.35 -17.20 6.21
N PHE A 203 -1.95 -16.08 6.82
CA PHE A 203 -2.88 -15.01 7.15
C PHE A 203 -3.23 -14.17 5.92
N ASP A 204 -4.44 -13.64 5.90
CA ASP A 204 -4.91 -12.71 4.88
C ASP A 204 -4.30 -11.31 5.03
N LEU A 205 -4.59 -10.41 4.08
CA LEU A 205 -4.08 -9.05 4.07
C LEU A 205 -4.51 -8.19 5.28
N TRP A 206 -5.56 -8.63 5.98
CA TRP A 206 -6.05 -8.01 7.21
C TRP A 206 -5.41 -8.58 8.48
N GLU A 207 -4.52 -9.57 8.33
CA GLU A 207 -3.70 -10.13 9.40
C GLU A 207 -4.51 -10.94 10.43
N GLU A 208 -5.70 -11.40 10.05
CA GLU A 208 -6.70 -11.95 10.98
C GLU A 208 -7.08 -13.39 10.67
N VAL A 209 -7.29 -13.72 9.39
CA VAL A 209 -7.85 -15.01 8.97
C VAL A 209 -6.74 -15.90 8.45
N GLN A 210 -6.42 -16.94 9.20
CA GLN A 210 -5.54 -18.00 8.72
C GLN A 210 -6.32 -18.94 7.77
N GLY A 211 -5.89 -19.01 6.52
CA GLY A 211 -6.52 -19.81 5.47
C GLY A 211 -5.86 -19.58 4.11
N SER A 212 -6.66 -19.60 3.05
CA SER A 212 -6.28 -19.20 1.69
C SER A 212 -7.05 -17.93 1.34
N SER A 213 -6.33 -16.84 1.04
CA SER A 213 -6.93 -15.53 0.77
C SER A 213 -6.92 -15.19 -0.71
N PHE A 214 -8.00 -14.63 -1.24
CA PHE A 214 -8.16 -14.33 -2.67
C PHE A 214 -7.10 -13.35 -3.17
N PHE A 215 -6.90 -12.26 -2.44
CA PHE A 215 -5.85 -11.26 -2.70
C PHE A 215 -4.45 -11.88 -2.76
N THR A 216 -4.12 -12.77 -1.82
CA THR A 216 -2.84 -13.46 -1.77
C THR A 216 -2.64 -14.36 -2.99
N ILE A 217 -3.63 -15.20 -3.30
CA ILE A 217 -3.57 -16.14 -4.42
C ILE A 217 -3.46 -15.41 -5.77
N ALA A 218 -4.24 -14.36 -5.99
CA ALA A 218 -4.20 -13.58 -7.22
C ALA A 218 -2.86 -12.83 -7.39
N SER A 219 -2.33 -12.26 -6.30
CA SER A 219 -1.02 -11.60 -6.31
C SER A 219 0.11 -12.59 -6.62
N GLN A 220 0.05 -13.79 -6.03
CA GLN A 220 1.00 -14.87 -6.31
C GLN A 220 0.95 -15.31 -7.77
N HIS A 221 -0.25 -15.53 -8.32
CA HIS A 221 -0.43 -15.84 -9.74
C HIS A 221 0.23 -14.79 -10.64
N ARG A 222 -0.12 -13.51 -10.44
CA ARG A 222 0.46 -12.38 -11.18
C ARG A 222 1.98 -12.37 -11.10
N SER A 223 2.54 -12.52 -9.90
CA SER A 223 3.99 -12.49 -9.68
C SER A 223 4.73 -13.57 -10.49
N LEU A 224 4.17 -14.79 -10.57
CA LEU A 224 4.78 -15.88 -11.34
C LEU A 224 4.69 -15.65 -12.86
N VAL A 225 3.56 -15.12 -13.35
CA VAL A 225 3.41 -14.78 -14.78
C VAL A 225 4.41 -13.70 -15.19
N GLU A 226 4.45 -12.59 -14.46
CA GLU A 226 5.40 -11.49 -14.76
C GLU A 226 6.85 -11.92 -14.56
N GLY A 227 7.10 -12.73 -13.53
CA GLY A 227 8.42 -13.24 -13.19
C GLY A 227 8.98 -14.18 -14.25
N ALA A 228 8.15 -15.08 -14.80
CA ALA A 228 8.54 -15.94 -15.90
C ALA A 228 8.90 -15.14 -17.17
N ALA A 229 8.10 -14.12 -17.50
CA ALA A 229 8.36 -13.24 -18.64
C ALA A 229 9.67 -12.43 -18.47
N LEU A 230 9.89 -11.85 -17.28
CA LEU A 230 11.14 -11.12 -16.99
C LEU A 230 12.36 -12.05 -17.03
N ALA A 231 12.26 -13.25 -16.48
CA ALA A 231 13.34 -14.23 -16.50
C ALA A 231 13.78 -14.52 -17.94
N GLN A 232 12.82 -14.78 -18.83
CA GLN A 232 13.08 -14.98 -20.25
C GLN A 232 13.78 -13.76 -20.88
N GLN A 233 13.30 -12.54 -20.60
CA GLN A 233 13.89 -11.31 -21.14
C GLN A 233 15.32 -11.07 -20.65
N LEU A 234 15.66 -11.50 -19.44
CA LEU A 234 16.99 -11.37 -18.84
C LEU A 234 17.94 -12.54 -19.15
N GLY A 235 17.48 -13.58 -19.86
CA GLY A 235 18.24 -14.81 -20.04
C GLY A 235 18.46 -15.59 -18.73
N GLN A 236 17.53 -15.47 -17.79
CA GLN A 236 17.53 -16.08 -16.47
C GLN A 236 16.47 -17.20 -16.37
N THR A 237 16.57 -18.03 -15.34
CA THR A 237 15.61 -19.12 -15.08
C THR A 237 14.69 -18.77 -13.91
N CYS A 238 13.38 -18.92 -14.10
CA CYS A 238 12.37 -18.87 -13.06
C CYS A 238 11.86 -20.29 -12.79
N ASN A 239 12.50 -21.00 -11.87
CA ASN A 239 12.19 -22.42 -11.64
C ASN A 239 10.74 -22.60 -11.17
N GLY A 240 9.95 -23.40 -11.88
CA GLY A 240 8.56 -23.68 -11.55
C GLY A 240 7.53 -22.60 -11.91
N CYS A 241 7.93 -21.37 -12.24
CA CYS A 241 7.00 -20.24 -12.41
C CYS A 241 5.96 -20.47 -13.51
N ALA A 242 6.39 -20.89 -14.70
CA ALA A 242 5.49 -21.16 -15.83
C ALA A 242 4.58 -22.39 -15.61
N GLY A 243 5.02 -23.37 -14.83
CA GLY A 243 4.25 -24.59 -14.53
C GLY A 243 3.25 -24.40 -13.38
N ILE A 244 3.59 -23.57 -12.39
CA ILE A 244 2.77 -23.33 -11.21
C ILE A 244 1.72 -22.24 -11.43
N ALA A 245 2.03 -21.17 -12.18
CA ALA A 245 1.08 -20.06 -12.38
C ALA A 245 -0.33 -20.53 -12.84
N PRO A 246 -0.48 -21.43 -13.84
CA PRO A 246 -1.80 -21.93 -14.22
C PRO A 246 -2.53 -22.69 -13.10
N GLN A 247 -1.79 -23.36 -12.21
CA GLN A 247 -2.37 -24.09 -11.07
C GLN A 247 -2.88 -23.12 -9.99
N ILE A 248 -2.16 -22.02 -9.74
CA ILE A 248 -2.63 -20.94 -8.87
C ILE A 248 -3.91 -20.33 -9.44
N LEU A 249 -3.94 -20.04 -10.75
CA LEU A 249 -5.13 -19.51 -11.41
C LEU A 249 -6.32 -20.50 -11.33
N CYS A 250 -6.05 -21.80 -11.47
CA CYS A 250 -7.06 -22.85 -11.31
C CYS A 250 -7.66 -22.85 -9.89
N PHE A 251 -6.81 -22.74 -8.87
CA PHE A 251 -7.24 -22.64 -7.49
C PHE A 251 -8.01 -21.33 -7.20
N GLN A 252 -7.58 -20.21 -7.80
CA GLN A 252 -8.27 -18.92 -7.70
C GLN A 252 -9.76 -19.02 -8.10
N GLN A 253 -10.11 -19.92 -9.03
CA GLN A 253 -11.51 -20.11 -9.44
C GLN A 253 -12.42 -20.69 -8.35
N ARG A 254 -11.85 -21.23 -7.26
CA ARG A 254 -12.60 -21.80 -6.13
C ARG A 254 -13.18 -20.75 -5.18
N PHE A 255 -12.70 -19.51 -5.27
CA PHE A 255 -13.18 -18.41 -4.44
C PHE A 255 -14.51 -17.81 -4.93
N TRP A 256 -14.85 -18.00 -6.21
CA TRP A 256 -16.12 -17.51 -6.75
C TRP A 256 -17.29 -18.35 -6.26
N ASN A 257 -18.29 -17.72 -5.64
CA ASN A 257 -19.54 -18.36 -5.27
C ASN A 257 -20.63 -18.03 -6.31
N PRO A 258 -20.93 -18.94 -7.26
CA PRO A 258 -21.87 -18.67 -8.34
C PRO A 258 -23.33 -18.54 -7.87
N SER A 259 -23.71 -19.15 -6.74
CA SER A 259 -25.09 -19.07 -6.26
C SER A 259 -25.42 -17.72 -5.62
N GLN A 260 -24.41 -17.01 -5.13
CA GLN A 260 -24.59 -15.71 -4.48
C GLN A 260 -24.00 -14.54 -5.28
N GLY A 261 -23.20 -14.80 -6.33
CA GLY A 261 -22.68 -13.77 -7.23
C GLY A 261 -21.57 -12.91 -6.63
N TYR A 262 -20.77 -13.44 -5.71
CA TYR A 262 -19.61 -12.73 -5.15
C TYR A 262 -18.47 -13.70 -4.77
N VAL A 263 -17.31 -13.14 -4.46
CA VAL A 263 -16.12 -13.86 -4.02
C VAL A 263 -16.17 -14.12 -2.51
N ILE A 264 -15.98 -15.37 -2.09
CA ILE A 264 -15.69 -15.71 -0.69
C ILE A 264 -14.21 -15.47 -0.45
N SER A 265 -13.86 -14.31 0.09
CA SER A 265 -12.48 -13.79 0.04
C SER A 265 -11.45 -14.62 0.81
N ASN A 266 -11.89 -15.46 1.75
CA ASN A 266 -11.04 -16.39 2.47
C ASN A 266 -11.70 -17.79 2.51
N ILE A 267 -10.98 -18.82 2.06
CA ILE A 267 -11.41 -20.23 2.09
C ILE A 267 -10.35 -21.09 2.81
N ASN A 268 -10.64 -22.37 3.05
CA ASN A 268 -9.69 -23.32 3.67
C ASN A 268 -9.12 -22.83 5.01
N GLY A 269 -9.94 -22.11 5.78
CA GLY A 269 -9.62 -21.57 7.10
C GLY A 269 -10.86 -21.57 8.00
N GLY A 270 -10.68 -21.29 9.29
CA GLY A 270 -11.74 -21.39 10.30
C GLY A 270 -12.67 -20.17 10.43
N SER A 271 -12.80 -19.31 9.42
CA SER A 271 -13.55 -18.05 9.56
C SER A 271 -15.07 -18.23 9.43
N TYR A 272 -15.80 -17.67 10.40
CA TYR A 272 -17.27 -17.60 10.45
C TYR A 272 -17.86 -16.39 9.68
N ARG A 273 -17.07 -15.70 8.85
CA ARG A 273 -17.54 -14.53 8.08
C ARG A 273 -18.29 -14.95 6.83
N ASN A 274 -19.17 -14.07 6.33
CA ASN A 274 -19.91 -14.32 5.09
C ASN A 274 -19.02 -14.25 3.82
N GLY A 275 -17.79 -13.74 3.92
CA GLY A 275 -16.80 -13.70 2.83
C GLY A 275 -16.85 -12.45 1.95
N LYS A 276 -17.86 -11.57 2.10
CA LYS A 276 -17.96 -10.26 1.44
C LYS A 276 -16.93 -9.33 2.06
N ASP A 277 -15.88 -9.03 1.30
CA ASP A 277 -14.72 -8.33 1.81
C ASP A 277 -14.07 -7.51 0.69
N ALA A 278 -13.64 -6.29 1.01
CA ALA A 278 -12.92 -5.40 0.13
C ALA A 278 -11.59 -6.02 -0.39
N ASN A 279 -11.07 -7.07 0.26
CA ASN A 279 -10.08 -8.00 -0.27
C ASN A 279 -10.28 -8.30 -1.76
N SER A 280 -11.53 -8.62 -2.14
CA SER A 280 -11.88 -8.96 -3.52
C SER A 280 -11.81 -7.77 -4.49
N ILE A 281 -12.17 -6.56 -4.04
CA ILE A 281 -12.05 -5.33 -4.82
C ILE A 281 -10.57 -4.95 -4.98
N LEU A 282 -9.81 -4.99 -3.89
CA LEU A 282 -8.35 -4.79 -3.89
C LEU A 282 -7.64 -5.79 -4.82
N THR A 283 -8.10 -7.04 -4.84
CA THR A 283 -7.61 -8.06 -5.78
C THR A 283 -7.79 -7.62 -7.23
N SER A 284 -8.97 -7.12 -7.58
CA SER A 284 -9.29 -6.72 -8.95
C SER A 284 -8.39 -5.57 -9.42
N ILE A 285 -8.26 -4.51 -8.63
CA ILE A 285 -7.46 -3.32 -9.01
C ILE A 285 -5.96 -3.62 -9.02
N HIS A 286 -5.47 -4.44 -8.09
CA HIS A 286 -4.06 -4.81 -8.05
C HIS A 286 -3.70 -5.91 -9.04
N ASN A 287 -4.68 -6.57 -9.67
CA ASN A 287 -4.50 -7.52 -10.77
C ASN A 287 -4.94 -6.96 -12.13
N PHE A 288 -5.24 -5.65 -12.21
CA PHE A 288 -5.69 -5.02 -13.44
C PHE A 288 -4.63 -5.07 -14.55
N ASP A 289 -5.04 -5.53 -15.73
CA ASP A 289 -4.36 -5.33 -17.00
C ASP A 289 -5.39 -5.13 -18.14
N PRO A 290 -5.39 -3.96 -18.80
CA PRO A 290 -6.35 -3.70 -19.87
C PRO A 290 -6.18 -4.61 -21.09
N VAL A 291 -5.04 -5.29 -21.28
CA VAL A 291 -4.87 -6.24 -22.40
C VAL A 291 -5.69 -7.52 -22.20
N LEU A 292 -6.07 -7.84 -20.96
CA LEU A 292 -6.94 -8.98 -20.64
C LEU A 292 -8.44 -8.66 -20.83
N GLY A 293 -8.78 -7.41 -21.15
CA GLY A 293 -10.16 -6.99 -21.33
C GLY A 293 -11.00 -7.24 -20.06
N CYS A 294 -12.17 -7.85 -20.24
CA CYS A 294 -13.09 -8.18 -19.15
C CYS A 294 -13.02 -9.65 -18.72
N ASP A 295 -11.82 -10.23 -18.74
CA ASP A 295 -11.60 -11.62 -18.36
C ASP A 295 -12.00 -11.90 -16.90
N ALA A 296 -12.95 -12.81 -16.72
CA ALA A 296 -13.48 -13.21 -15.43
C ALA A 296 -12.59 -14.21 -14.69
N SER A 297 -11.67 -14.90 -15.39
CA SER A 297 -10.79 -15.90 -14.76
C SER A 297 -9.71 -15.25 -13.90
N THR A 298 -9.14 -14.13 -14.35
CA THR A 298 -8.19 -13.30 -13.59
C THR A 298 -8.88 -12.16 -12.82
N PHE A 299 -10.22 -12.12 -12.84
CA PHE A 299 -11.05 -11.17 -12.10
C PHE A 299 -10.80 -9.70 -12.47
N GLN A 300 -10.68 -9.43 -13.78
CA GLN A 300 -10.47 -8.07 -14.29
C GLN A 300 -11.61 -7.12 -13.89
N PRO A 301 -11.34 -5.82 -13.70
CA PRO A 301 -12.31 -4.86 -13.16
C PRO A 301 -13.65 -4.77 -13.91
N CYS A 302 -13.64 -4.90 -15.24
CA CYS A 302 -14.87 -4.92 -16.06
C CYS A 302 -15.47 -6.32 -16.26
N SER A 303 -14.88 -7.37 -15.70
CA SER A 303 -15.47 -8.71 -15.77
C SER A 303 -16.81 -8.75 -15.04
N ASP A 304 -17.71 -9.59 -15.52
CA ASP A 304 -19.04 -9.70 -14.93
C ASP A 304 -19.02 -10.16 -13.47
N ARG A 305 -18.10 -11.07 -13.13
CA ARG A 305 -17.84 -11.49 -11.74
C ARG A 305 -17.36 -10.33 -10.86
N ALA A 306 -16.43 -9.51 -11.34
CA ALA A 306 -15.90 -8.39 -10.57
C ALA A 306 -16.96 -7.30 -10.34
N LEU A 307 -17.81 -7.01 -11.33
CA LEU A 307 -18.92 -6.06 -11.21
C LEU A 307 -20.03 -6.56 -10.28
N SER A 308 -20.40 -7.84 -10.39
CA SER A 308 -21.35 -8.47 -9.48
C SER A 308 -20.84 -8.44 -8.03
N ASN A 309 -19.56 -8.81 -7.84
CA ASN A 309 -18.91 -8.77 -6.54
C ASN A 309 -18.85 -7.34 -5.97
N HIS A 310 -18.46 -6.37 -6.78
CA HIS A 310 -18.38 -4.95 -6.39
C HIS A 310 -19.72 -4.48 -5.81
N LYS A 311 -20.83 -4.79 -6.50
CA LYS A 311 -22.17 -4.50 -5.99
C LYS A 311 -22.42 -5.15 -4.64
N VAL A 312 -22.22 -6.47 -4.52
CA VAL A 312 -22.54 -7.21 -3.29
C VAL A 312 -21.71 -6.74 -2.10
N VAL A 313 -20.42 -6.48 -2.30
CA VAL A 313 -19.51 -6.00 -1.25
C VAL A 313 -19.89 -4.59 -0.84
N THR A 314 -20.04 -3.65 -1.77
CA THR A 314 -20.36 -2.26 -1.41
C THR A 314 -21.76 -2.12 -0.80
N ASP A 315 -22.72 -2.92 -1.26
CA ASP A 315 -24.08 -2.98 -0.70
C ASP A 315 -24.09 -3.43 0.77
N SER A 316 -23.15 -4.31 1.16
CA SER A 316 -23.07 -4.83 2.53
C SER A 316 -22.71 -3.77 3.58
N PHE A 317 -22.16 -2.62 3.15
CA PHE A 317 -21.83 -1.50 4.03
C PHE A 317 -22.94 -0.44 4.11
N ARG A 318 -23.93 -0.47 3.20
CA ARG A 318 -24.96 0.57 3.09
C ARG A 318 -25.79 0.72 4.36
N SER A 319 -26.17 -0.40 4.97
CA SER A 319 -27.09 -0.41 6.12
C SER A 319 -26.41 -0.41 7.48
N ILE A 320 -25.08 -0.53 7.54
CA ILE A 320 -24.36 -0.69 8.81
C ILE A 320 -23.61 0.57 9.25
N TYR A 321 -23.31 1.50 8.35
CA TYR A 321 -22.65 2.76 8.70
C TYR A 321 -23.65 3.92 8.70
N GLY A 322 -23.71 4.66 9.80
CA GLY A 322 -24.60 5.82 9.92
C GLY A 322 -24.35 6.90 8.87
N ILE A 323 -23.10 7.07 8.44
CA ILE A 323 -22.74 8.01 7.35
C ILE A 323 -23.25 7.58 5.96
N ASN A 324 -23.70 6.33 5.82
CA ASN A 324 -24.34 5.82 4.59
C ASN A 324 -25.87 5.96 4.61
N ASN A 325 -26.46 6.48 5.69
CA ASN A 325 -27.90 6.65 5.80
C ASN A 325 -28.47 7.46 4.63
N GLY A 326 -29.58 6.98 4.06
CA GLY A 326 -30.25 7.61 2.93
C GLY A 326 -29.60 7.34 1.56
N LYS A 327 -28.47 6.63 1.48
CA LYS A 327 -27.81 6.28 0.21
C LYS A 327 -28.34 4.95 -0.35
N GLY A 328 -29.27 5.06 -1.29
CA GLY A 328 -29.92 3.95 -1.97
C GLY A 328 -29.02 3.22 -2.97
N GLN A 329 -29.58 2.18 -3.60
CA GLN A 329 -28.91 1.41 -4.65
C GLN A 329 -28.41 2.33 -5.78
N GLY A 330 -27.21 2.07 -6.29
CA GLY A 330 -26.59 2.89 -7.34
C GLY A 330 -26.02 4.23 -6.88
N GLN A 331 -26.03 4.54 -5.58
CA GLN A 331 -25.31 5.69 -5.00
C GLN A 331 -24.06 5.23 -4.26
N ALA A 332 -22.93 5.92 -4.45
CA ALA A 332 -21.69 5.55 -3.78
C ALA A 332 -21.81 5.66 -2.26
N VAL A 333 -21.03 4.87 -1.54
CA VAL A 333 -21.06 4.77 -0.07
C VAL A 333 -19.66 4.61 0.51
N ALA A 334 -19.52 4.88 1.80
CA ALA A 334 -18.32 4.59 2.55
C ALA A 334 -18.12 3.06 2.66
N VAL A 335 -16.93 2.57 2.33
CA VAL A 335 -16.62 1.13 2.25
C VAL A 335 -15.58 0.76 3.31
N GLY A 336 -15.88 -0.25 4.13
CA GLY A 336 -14.96 -0.81 5.14
C GLY A 336 -14.14 -1.99 4.60
N ARG A 337 -13.58 -2.80 5.50
CA ARG A 337 -12.92 -4.07 5.13
C ARG A 337 -13.95 -5.16 4.82
N TYR A 338 -14.74 -5.52 5.82
CA TYR A 338 -15.83 -6.49 5.71
C TYR A 338 -16.94 -6.14 6.74
N PRO A 339 -18.20 -6.57 6.55
CA PRO A 339 -19.32 -6.15 7.41
C PRO A 339 -19.21 -6.53 8.88
N GLU A 340 -18.56 -7.65 9.18
CA GLU A 340 -18.36 -8.18 10.53
C GLU A 340 -17.17 -7.52 11.26
N ASP A 341 -16.55 -6.49 10.70
CA ASP A 341 -15.38 -5.84 11.26
C ASP A 341 -15.64 -5.25 12.65
N SER A 342 -14.69 -5.47 13.56
CA SER A 342 -14.70 -5.00 14.93
C SER A 342 -13.42 -4.25 15.31
N TYR A 343 -12.41 -4.19 14.43
CA TYR A 343 -11.19 -3.41 14.65
C TYR A 343 -11.55 -1.92 14.72
N TYR A 344 -11.19 -1.27 15.84
CA TYR A 344 -11.66 0.07 16.18
C TYR A 344 -13.19 0.26 16.05
N GLY A 345 -13.97 -0.80 16.27
CA GLY A 345 -15.44 -0.79 16.17
C GLY A 345 -16.01 -0.97 14.75
N GLY A 346 -15.15 -1.37 13.79
CA GLY A 346 -15.55 -1.68 12.42
C GLY A 346 -15.96 -0.44 11.65
N GLN A 347 -15.01 0.17 10.95
CA GLN A 347 -15.18 1.46 10.30
C GLN A 347 -15.03 1.36 8.78
N PRO A 348 -15.49 2.37 8.03
CA PRO A 348 -14.98 2.66 6.70
C PRO A 348 -13.47 2.87 6.67
N TRP A 349 -12.85 2.48 5.56
CA TRP A 349 -11.44 2.70 5.27
C TRP A 349 -11.29 3.56 4.03
N TYR A 350 -10.39 4.55 4.06
CA TYR A 350 -10.16 5.42 2.91
C TYR A 350 -9.71 4.61 1.70
N LEU A 351 -8.74 3.72 1.88
CA LEU A 351 -8.21 2.89 0.81
C LEU A 351 -9.25 1.98 0.16
N ASN A 352 -10.21 1.45 0.93
CA ASN A 352 -11.27 0.59 0.38
C ASN A 352 -12.34 1.41 -0.37
N THR A 353 -12.60 2.62 0.10
CA THR A 353 -13.50 3.56 -0.59
C THR A 353 -12.88 4.02 -1.92
N PHE A 354 -11.58 4.32 -1.94
CA PHE A 354 -10.84 4.61 -3.17
C PHE A 354 -10.73 3.39 -4.10
N ALA A 355 -10.50 2.19 -3.56
CA ALA A 355 -10.43 0.96 -4.34
C ALA A 355 -11.74 0.67 -5.08
N ALA A 356 -12.89 0.95 -4.43
CA ALA A 356 -14.19 0.84 -5.08
C ALA A 356 -14.29 1.80 -6.29
N ALA A 357 -13.86 3.05 -6.15
CA ALA A 357 -13.80 3.98 -7.28
C ALA A 357 -12.83 3.50 -8.38
N GLU A 358 -11.63 3.04 -7.99
CA GLU A 358 -10.57 2.62 -8.91
C GLU A 358 -11.01 1.46 -9.81
N GLN A 359 -11.67 0.44 -9.26
CA GLN A 359 -12.20 -0.68 -10.05
C GLN A 359 -13.15 -0.20 -11.16
N LEU A 360 -13.99 0.80 -10.87
CA LEU A 360 -14.93 1.34 -11.84
C LEU A 360 -14.24 2.18 -12.91
N TYR A 361 -13.20 2.95 -12.56
CA TYR A 361 -12.37 3.66 -13.53
C TYR A 361 -11.62 2.71 -14.45
N ASP A 362 -11.06 1.63 -13.91
CA ASP A 362 -10.41 0.58 -14.70
C ASP A 362 -11.41 -0.08 -15.67
N ALA A 363 -12.64 -0.33 -15.22
CA ALA A 363 -13.67 -0.89 -16.07
C ALA A 363 -14.05 0.07 -17.23
N ILE A 364 -14.24 1.35 -16.93
CA ILE A 364 -14.50 2.41 -17.92
C ILE A 364 -13.37 2.47 -18.95
N TYR A 365 -12.12 2.41 -18.50
CA TYR A 365 -10.95 2.44 -19.39
C TYR A 365 -11.00 1.31 -20.41
N VAL A 366 -11.28 0.08 -19.96
CA VAL A 366 -11.37 -1.08 -20.86
C VAL A 366 -12.56 -0.97 -21.82
N TRP A 367 -13.73 -0.54 -21.35
CA TRP A 367 -14.91 -0.38 -22.22
C TRP A 367 -14.75 0.69 -23.29
N LYS A 368 -14.02 1.77 -22.99
CA LYS A 368 -13.61 2.77 -23.99
C LYS A 368 -12.66 2.17 -25.02
N ARG A 369 -11.64 1.45 -24.57
CA ARG A 369 -10.65 0.79 -25.42
C ARG A 369 -11.26 -0.29 -26.33
N SER A 370 -12.21 -1.07 -25.82
CA SER A 370 -12.91 -2.12 -26.58
C SER A 370 -14.06 -1.57 -27.43
N SER A 371 -14.47 -0.32 -27.22
CA SER A 371 -15.67 0.28 -27.85
C SER A 371 -16.95 -0.56 -27.65
N SER A 372 -17.02 -1.32 -26.55
CA SER A 372 -18.10 -2.26 -26.30
C SER A 372 -18.28 -2.58 -24.81
N ILE A 373 -19.52 -2.70 -24.36
CA ILE A 373 -19.90 -3.14 -23.01
C ILE A 373 -20.82 -4.35 -23.12
N SER A 374 -20.47 -5.45 -22.46
CA SER A 374 -21.34 -6.63 -22.35
C SER A 374 -21.97 -6.69 -20.96
N VAL A 375 -23.30 -6.73 -20.93
CA VAL A 375 -24.10 -6.99 -19.74
C VAL A 375 -24.54 -8.45 -19.75
N THR A 376 -23.95 -9.25 -18.87
CA THR A 376 -24.31 -10.66 -18.66
C THR A 376 -25.33 -10.81 -17.55
N SER A 377 -25.94 -11.99 -17.40
CA SER A 377 -26.83 -12.29 -16.28
C SER A 377 -26.14 -12.14 -14.91
N VAL A 378 -24.82 -12.39 -14.83
CA VAL A 378 -24.03 -12.22 -13.61
C VAL A 378 -23.90 -10.74 -13.25
N SER A 379 -23.56 -9.89 -14.22
CA SER A 379 -23.39 -8.45 -13.99
C SER A 379 -24.69 -7.64 -14.00
N LEU A 380 -25.81 -8.22 -14.43
CA LEU A 380 -27.07 -7.50 -14.61
C LEU A 380 -27.52 -6.73 -13.35
N PRO A 381 -27.45 -7.28 -12.12
CA PRO A 381 -27.84 -6.55 -10.93
C PRO A 381 -26.99 -5.29 -10.66
N PHE A 382 -25.71 -5.30 -11.05
CA PHE A 382 -24.84 -4.12 -10.98
C PHE A 382 -25.36 -3.02 -11.91
N PHE A 383 -25.61 -3.35 -13.18
CA PHE A 383 -26.07 -2.36 -14.14
C PHE A 383 -27.49 -1.87 -13.84
N GLN A 384 -28.40 -2.74 -13.40
CA GLN A 384 -29.77 -2.34 -13.04
C GLN A 384 -29.84 -1.38 -11.85
N ALA A 385 -28.88 -1.46 -10.93
CA ALA A 385 -28.79 -0.51 -9.82
C ALA A 385 -28.46 0.92 -10.30
N LEU A 386 -27.75 1.05 -11.43
CA LEU A 386 -27.36 2.34 -12.01
C LEU A 386 -28.31 2.81 -13.11
N ILE A 387 -28.88 1.87 -13.87
CA ILE A 387 -29.75 2.11 -15.02
C ILE A 387 -30.95 1.16 -14.92
N PRO A 388 -32.05 1.59 -14.26
CA PRO A 388 -33.25 0.79 -14.16
C PRO A 388 -33.78 0.36 -15.54
N GLY A 389 -34.10 -0.92 -15.68
CA GLY A 389 -34.66 -1.48 -16.93
C GLY A 389 -33.63 -1.89 -17.99
N ILE A 390 -32.32 -1.73 -17.74
CA ILE A 390 -31.30 -2.30 -18.64
C ILE A 390 -31.43 -3.83 -18.72
N SER A 391 -31.21 -4.38 -19.91
CA SER A 391 -31.26 -5.80 -20.20
C SER A 391 -29.86 -6.41 -20.36
N THR A 392 -29.79 -7.73 -20.48
CA THR A 392 -28.57 -8.37 -20.97
C THR A 392 -28.33 -8.04 -22.45
N GLY A 393 -27.08 -8.09 -22.89
CA GLY A 393 -26.69 -7.81 -24.27
C GLY A 393 -25.32 -7.18 -24.38
N THR A 394 -24.90 -6.93 -25.62
CA THR A 394 -23.66 -6.21 -25.93
C THR A 394 -24.02 -4.88 -26.56
N TYR A 395 -23.54 -3.80 -25.95
CA TYR A 395 -23.80 -2.43 -26.35
C TYR A 395 -22.54 -1.84 -26.98
N ALA A 396 -22.58 -1.59 -28.29
CA ALA A 396 -21.49 -0.94 -29.02
C ALA A 396 -21.40 0.55 -28.69
N SER A 397 -20.23 1.14 -28.90
CA SER A 397 -19.95 2.57 -28.61
C SER A 397 -20.85 3.57 -29.33
N THR A 398 -21.51 3.15 -30.43
CA THR A 398 -22.49 3.95 -31.18
C THR A 398 -23.88 3.97 -30.56
N SER A 399 -24.18 3.10 -29.59
CA SER A 399 -25.50 3.02 -28.96
C SER A 399 -25.65 4.05 -27.84
N SER A 400 -26.85 4.61 -27.69
CA SER A 400 -27.16 5.49 -26.56
C SER A 400 -27.02 4.77 -25.22
N THR A 401 -27.32 3.47 -25.16
CA THR A 401 -27.16 2.64 -23.96
C THR A 401 -25.70 2.59 -23.50
N TYR A 402 -24.73 2.45 -24.41
CA TYR A 402 -23.31 2.50 -24.07
C TYR A 402 -22.92 3.84 -23.41
N THR A 403 -23.34 4.96 -23.99
CA THR A 403 -23.09 6.30 -23.44
C THR A 403 -23.71 6.46 -22.06
N SER A 404 -24.95 5.98 -21.87
CA SER A 404 -25.64 6.00 -20.58
C SER A 404 -24.90 5.17 -19.52
N ILE A 405 -24.42 3.97 -19.87
CA ILE A 405 -23.62 3.13 -18.96
C ILE A 405 -22.35 3.86 -18.55
N LEU A 406 -21.55 4.36 -19.49
CA LEU A 406 -20.31 5.06 -19.16
C LEU A 406 -20.56 6.26 -18.25
N SER A 407 -21.60 7.04 -18.53
CA SER A 407 -21.95 8.22 -17.73
C SER A 407 -22.39 7.83 -16.32
N ALA A 408 -23.26 6.83 -16.19
CA ALA A 408 -23.75 6.36 -14.89
C ALA A 408 -22.65 5.74 -14.03
N VAL A 409 -21.80 4.88 -14.63
CA VAL A 409 -20.68 4.25 -13.91
C VAL A 409 -19.62 5.28 -13.54
N LYS A 410 -19.34 6.28 -14.41
CA LYS A 410 -18.40 7.37 -14.09
C LYS A 410 -18.92 8.20 -12.91
N ALA A 411 -20.20 8.56 -12.91
CA ALA A 411 -20.81 9.28 -11.80
C ALA A 411 -20.81 8.47 -10.50
N TYR A 412 -21.00 7.15 -10.59
CA TYR A 412 -20.90 6.25 -9.44
C TYR A 412 -19.47 6.17 -8.88
N ALA A 413 -18.46 6.06 -9.76
CA ALA A 413 -17.05 6.08 -9.39
C ALA A 413 -16.63 7.42 -8.76
N ASP A 414 -17.06 8.55 -9.34
CA ASP A 414 -16.85 9.89 -8.77
C ASP A 414 -17.49 10.03 -7.40
N GLY A 415 -18.67 9.42 -7.19
CA GLY A 415 -19.33 9.40 -5.90
C GLY A 415 -18.51 8.75 -4.78
N TYR A 416 -17.74 7.69 -5.07
CA TYR A 416 -16.88 7.08 -4.06
C TYR A 416 -15.71 7.99 -3.68
N VAL A 417 -15.15 8.69 -4.67
CA VAL A 417 -14.11 9.71 -4.42
C VAL A 417 -14.68 10.87 -3.60
N ASP A 418 -15.89 11.33 -3.93
CA ASP A 418 -16.62 12.37 -3.21
C ASP A 418 -16.89 11.98 -1.74
N VAL A 419 -17.29 10.73 -1.49
CA VAL A 419 -17.47 10.19 -0.13
C VAL A 419 -16.16 10.25 0.65
N ALA A 420 -15.05 9.76 0.09
CA ALA A 420 -13.76 9.82 0.77
C ALA A 420 -13.30 11.27 1.01
N ALA A 421 -13.43 12.13 0.00
CA ALA A 421 -13.08 13.55 0.06
C ALA A 421 -13.87 14.31 1.14
N THR A 422 -15.14 13.95 1.34
CA THR A 422 -16.00 14.55 2.39
C THR A 422 -15.45 14.35 3.80
N TYR A 423 -14.76 13.23 4.04
CA TYR A 423 -14.28 12.83 5.36
C TYR A 423 -12.77 13.01 5.55
N ILE A 424 -12.03 13.35 4.50
CA ILE A 424 -10.64 13.79 4.62
C ILE A 424 -10.61 15.22 5.19
N PRO A 425 -9.85 15.48 6.27
CA PRO A 425 -9.72 16.82 6.84
C PRO A 425 -9.17 17.83 5.82
N GLY A 426 -9.47 19.12 6.01
CA GLY A 426 -8.95 20.18 5.13
C GLY A 426 -7.42 20.31 5.08
N SER A 427 -6.69 19.59 5.94
CA SER A 427 -5.22 19.48 5.88
C SER A 427 -4.72 18.46 4.86
N GLY A 428 -5.59 17.60 4.33
CA GLY A 428 -5.24 16.50 3.39
C GLY A 428 -4.59 15.29 4.04
N ASN A 429 -4.51 15.22 5.38
CA ASN A 429 -3.97 14.03 6.04
C ASN A 429 -4.96 12.87 5.91
N ILE A 430 -4.52 11.75 5.33
CA ILE A 430 -5.36 10.58 5.14
C ILE A 430 -4.96 9.51 6.16
N ALA A 431 -5.84 9.28 7.13
CA ALA A 431 -5.67 8.21 8.13
C ALA A 431 -5.98 6.83 7.53
N GLU A 432 -5.97 5.80 8.36
CA GLU A 432 -6.43 4.46 7.99
C GLU A 432 -7.96 4.42 7.86
N GLN A 433 -8.67 4.94 8.86
CA GLN A 433 -10.12 4.82 9.01
C GLN A 433 -10.80 6.18 9.20
N TYR A 434 -12.11 6.21 8.96
CA TYR A 434 -12.98 7.31 9.37
C TYR A 434 -14.26 6.78 10.01
N ASN A 435 -14.74 7.45 11.05
CA ASN A 435 -15.78 6.94 11.92
C ASN A 435 -17.09 6.72 11.17
N ARG A 436 -17.68 5.53 11.32
CA ARG A 436 -18.90 5.06 10.65
C ARG A 436 -20.14 5.90 10.92
N ASN A 437 -20.15 6.74 11.95
CA ASN A 437 -21.28 7.58 12.33
C ASN A 437 -20.98 9.07 12.18
N THR A 438 -19.76 9.51 12.50
CA THR A 438 -19.40 10.94 12.51
C THR A 438 -18.51 11.37 11.35
N GLY A 439 -17.89 10.42 10.64
CA GLY A 439 -16.93 10.71 9.58
C GLY A 439 -15.56 11.20 10.06
N GLN A 440 -15.32 11.29 11.37
CA GLN A 440 -14.04 11.76 11.91
C GLN A 440 -12.92 10.73 11.67
N PRO A 441 -11.72 11.14 11.22
CA PRO A 441 -10.57 10.23 11.09
C PRO A 441 -10.20 9.56 12.42
N LEU A 442 -9.79 8.30 12.37
CA LEU A 442 -9.30 7.54 13.53
C LEU A 442 -8.33 6.42 13.11
N SER A 443 -7.87 5.65 14.09
CA SER A 443 -6.80 4.66 13.95
C SER A 443 -5.48 5.32 13.50
N ALA A 444 -4.61 4.60 12.81
CA ALA A 444 -3.31 5.09 12.36
C ALA A 444 -3.47 6.35 11.48
N ARG A 445 -2.92 7.48 11.95
CA ARG A 445 -2.82 8.71 11.14
C ARG A 445 -1.83 8.53 9.99
N ASP A 446 -1.98 9.31 8.93
CA ASP A 446 -1.00 9.38 7.84
C ASP A 446 -0.59 7.99 7.30
N LEU A 447 -1.58 7.13 7.02
CA LEU A 447 -1.33 5.77 6.58
C LEU A 447 -0.77 5.79 5.15
N THR A 448 0.42 5.24 4.95
CA THR A 448 1.13 5.27 3.66
C THR A 448 0.33 4.59 2.54
N TRP A 449 -0.38 3.50 2.86
CA TRP A 449 -1.25 2.81 1.90
C TRP A 449 -2.50 3.65 1.53
N SER A 450 -3.08 4.40 2.47
CA SER A 450 -4.17 5.33 2.15
C SER A 450 -3.72 6.38 1.13
N TYR A 451 -2.55 6.98 1.32
CA TYR A 451 -1.99 7.90 0.33
C TYR A 451 -1.74 7.23 -1.03
N ALA A 452 -1.17 6.02 -1.03
CA ALA A 452 -0.93 5.28 -2.27
C ALA A 452 -2.24 4.99 -3.03
N SER A 453 -3.29 4.59 -2.31
CA SER A 453 -4.61 4.30 -2.89
C SER A 453 -5.28 5.54 -3.50
N PHE A 454 -5.08 6.72 -2.89
CA PHE A 454 -5.54 7.98 -3.47
C PHE A 454 -4.77 8.31 -4.77
N LEU A 455 -3.45 8.14 -4.77
CA LEU A 455 -2.63 8.42 -5.96
C LEU A 455 -2.99 7.49 -7.12
N THR A 456 -3.25 6.20 -6.85
CA THR A 456 -3.63 5.24 -7.90
C THR A 456 -5.02 5.52 -8.46
N VAL A 457 -6.02 5.81 -7.60
CA VAL A 457 -7.36 6.16 -8.09
C VAL A 457 -7.35 7.47 -8.90
N ALA A 458 -6.53 8.45 -8.52
CA ALA A 458 -6.35 9.70 -9.27
C ALA A 458 -5.71 9.46 -10.65
N GLN A 459 -4.77 8.52 -10.77
CA GLN A 459 -4.22 8.09 -12.07
C GLN A 459 -5.31 7.42 -12.92
N ARG A 460 -6.06 6.45 -12.38
CA ARG A 460 -7.09 5.73 -13.14
C ARG A 460 -8.23 6.62 -13.59
N ARG A 461 -8.64 7.58 -12.76
CA ARG A 461 -9.65 8.58 -13.15
C ARG A 461 -9.22 9.43 -14.36
N ARG A 462 -7.92 9.69 -14.50
CA ARG A 462 -7.30 10.38 -15.65
C ARG A 462 -6.91 9.43 -16.79
N GLU A 463 -7.37 8.18 -16.74
CA GLU A 463 -7.09 7.13 -17.73
C GLU A 463 -5.59 6.79 -17.87
N VAL A 464 -4.81 7.03 -16.81
CA VAL A 464 -3.40 6.64 -16.73
C VAL A 464 -3.31 5.24 -16.17
N VAL A 465 -2.90 4.29 -17.02
CA VAL A 465 -2.67 2.89 -16.66
C VAL A 465 -1.18 2.58 -16.66
N GLY A 466 -0.73 1.82 -15.66
CA GLY A 466 0.67 1.44 -15.53
C GLY A 466 1.13 0.41 -16.56
N LEU A 467 2.42 0.03 -16.49
CA LEU A 467 2.96 -1.08 -17.28
C LEU A 467 2.16 -2.36 -17.02
N GLY A 468 1.66 -2.97 -18.11
CA GLY A 468 0.92 -4.24 -18.08
C GLY A 468 1.77 -5.42 -17.63
N TRP A 469 1.10 -6.51 -17.27
CA TRP A 469 1.67 -7.71 -16.67
C TRP A 469 1.39 -8.99 -17.44
N ALA A 470 0.26 -9.07 -18.12
CA ALA A 470 -0.22 -10.31 -18.69
C ALA A 470 0.39 -10.62 -20.05
N ASN A 471 0.58 -11.92 -20.32
CA ASN A 471 0.78 -12.46 -21.66
C ASN A 471 -0.44 -13.33 -22.04
N SER A 472 -0.45 -13.88 -23.26
CA SER A 472 -1.59 -14.68 -23.76
C SER A 472 -1.90 -15.94 -22.94
N ALA A 473 -0.97 -16.43 -22.11
CA ALA A 473 -1.17 -17.61 -21.26
C ALA A 473 -1.70 -17.26 -19.86
N ALA A 474 -1.69 -15.98 -19.48
CA ALA A 474 -1.99 -15.51 -18.13
C ALA A 474 -3.43 -15.75 -17.67
N SER A 475 -4.37 -15.97 -18.60
CA SER A 475 -5.80 -16.19 -18.31
C SER A 475 -6.27 -17.60 -18.68
N VAL A 476 -5.35 -18.52 -19.01
CA VAL A 476 -5.71 -19.88 -19.40
C VAL A 476 -5.82 -20.76 -18.15
N VAL A 477 -7.06 -21.05 -17.75
CA VAL A 477 -7.34 -21.97 -16.64
C VAL A 477 -7.17 -23.42 -17.12
N PRO A 478 -6.33 -24.24 -16.47
CA PRO A 478 -6.21 -25.66 -16.84
C PRO A 478 -7.48 -26.43 -16.47
N ASN A 479 -7.77 -27.49 -17.22
CA ASN A 479 -8.96 -28.34 -17.00
C ASN A 479 -8.96 -29.04 -15.63
N THR A 480 -7.77 -29.34 -15.10
CA THR A 480 -7.59 -30.00 -13.80
C THR A 480 -6.61 -29.17 -12.96
N CYS A 481 -7.00 -28.90 -11.72
CA CYS A 481 -6.16 -28.22 -10.74
C CYS A 481 -5.31 -29.23 -9.95
N PHE A 482 -4.03 -28.96 -9.79
CA PHE A 482 -3.12 -29.76 -8.97
C PHE A 482 -2.44 -28.89 -7.90
N ALA A 483 -2.56 -29.33 -6.65
CA ALA A 483 -1.84 -28.82 -5.49
C ALA A 483 -0.35 -29.19 -5.58
N THR A 484 0.42 -28.43 -6.37
CA THR A 484 1.85 -28.70 -6.64
C THR A 484 2.73 -27.54 -6.19
N SER A 485 3.97 -27.83 -5.81
CA SER A 485 4.97 -26.83 -5.47
C SER A 485 6.35 -27.25 -5.97
N VAL A 486 7.25 -26.27 -6.11
CA VAL A 486 8.66 -26.50 -6.45
C VAL A 486 9.51 -25.95 -5.33
N GLN A 487 10.40 -26.78 -4.79
CA GLN A 487 11.34 -26.38 -3.74
C GLN A 487 12.21 -25.22 -4.24
N GLY A 488 12.17 -24.10 -3.52
CA GLY A 488 12.95 -22.91 -3.81
C GLY A 488 14.43 -23.07 -3.45
N SER A 489 15.27 -22.32 -4.15
CA SER A 489 16.67 -22.10 -3.79
C SER A 489 16.87 -20.60 -3.55
N TYR A 490 17.42 -20.27 -2.39
CA TYR A 490 17.52 -18.90 -1.91
C TYR A 490 18.99 -18.50 -1.83
N THR A 491 19.32 -17.32 -2.37
CA THR A 491 20.69 -16.81 -2.36
C THR A 491 20.65 -15.30 -2.20
N SER A 492 21.45 -14.79 -1.26
CA SER A 492 21.47 -13.37 -0.92
C SER A 492 21.83 -12.53 -2.14
N ALA A 493 21.11 -11.42 -2.33
CA ALA A 493 21.47 -10.41 -3.31
C ALA A 493 22.67 -9.60 -2.78
N THR A 494 23.82 -9.73 -3.43
CA THR A 494 25.07 -9.08 -2.99
C THR A 494 25.33 -7.74 -3.69
N ALA A 495 24.85 -7.58 -4.93
CA ALA A 495 24.92 -6.32 -5.65
C ALA A 495 23.90 -5.33 -5.06
N THR A 496 24.38 -4.37 -4.27
CA THR A 496 23.57 -3.42 -3.51
C THR A 496 23.88 -1.96 -3.86
N SER A 497 24.42 -1.72 -5.06
CA SER A 497 24.68 -0.38 -5.59
C SER A 497 24.12 -0.26 -7.01
N PHE A 498 23.65 0.94 -7.35
CA PHE A 498 23.15 1.27 -8.67
C PHE A 498 24.19 2.13 -9.41
N PRO A 499 24.36 1.95 -10.74
CA PRO A 499 25.11 2.90 -11.54
C PRO A 499 24.52 4.31 -11.42
N ALA A 500 25.39 5.33 -11.42
CA ALA A 500 24.95 6.72 -11.40
C ALA A 500 24.22 7.09 -12.71
N ASN A 501 23.32 8.08 -12.62
CA ASN A 501 22.69 8.74 -13.77
C ASN A 501 21.94 7.81 -14.75
N GLN A 502 21.13 6.88 -14.22
CA GLN A 502 20.24 6.08 -15.06
C GLN A 502 19.04 6.92 -15.52
N THR A 503 19.24 7.77 -16.53
CA THR A 503 18.20 8.64 -17.11
C THR A 503 17.39 7.93 -18.20
N PRO A 504 16.18 8.41 -18.54
CA PRO A 504 15.40 7.85 -19.64
C PRO A 504 16.16 7.90 -20.97
N ALA A 505 15.86 6.97 -21.88
CA ALA A 505 16.33 7.03 -23.26
C ALA A 505 15.73 8.26 -23.98
N THR A 506 16.46 8.81 -24.95
CA THR A 506 16.04 10.01 -25.71
C THR A 506 14.64 9.85 -26.31
N GLY A 507 13.73 10.77 -26.01
CA GLY A 507 12.35 10.79 -26.53
C GLY A 507 11.26 10.34 -25.54
N VAL A 508 11.61 9.90 -24.34
CA VAL A 508 10.65 9.72 -23.23
C VAL A 508 10.35 11.08 -22.60
N PRO A 509 9.08 11.42 -22.26
CA PRO A 509 8.77 12.64 -21.54
C PRO A 509 9.58 12.71 -20.24
N THR A 510 10.58 13.57 -20.21
CA THR A 510 11.22 13.99 -18.98
C THR A 510 10.34 15.08 -18.40
N GLY A 511 9.72 14.81 -17.25
CA GLY A 511 9.31 15.89 -16.38
C GLY A 511 10.52 16.78 -16.16
N THR A 512 10.31 18.09 -16.16
CA THR A 512 11.35 19.02 -15.72
C THR A 512 11.92 18.46 -14.43
N ALA A 513 13.16 17.98 -14.51
CA ALA A 513 13.96 17.80 -13.34
C ALA A 513 13.80 19.10 -12.56
N THR A 514 13.30 19.04 -11.33
CA THR A 514 13.74 20.00 -10.34
C THR A 514 15.23 19.75 -10.19
N THR A 515 16.01 20.29 -11.12
CA THR A 515 17.41 20.58 -10.92
C THR A 515 17.44 21.35 -9.62
N ALA A 516 17.94 20.68 -8.57
CA ALA A 516 18.57 21.35 -7.45
C ALA A 516 19.82 22.05 -8.00
N THR A 517 19.60 23.09 -8.78
CA THR A 517 20.57 24.15 -8.99
C THR A 517 20.65 24.84 -7.65
N ALA A 518 21.85 24.90 -7.08
CA ALA A 518 22.12 25.75 -5.92
C ALA A 518 21.43 27.11 -6.14
N PRO A 519 20.57 27.58 -5.22
CA PRO A 519 19.87 28.82 -5.44
C PRO A 519 20.88 29.95 -5.51
N ALA A 520 20.89 30.68 -6.63
CA ALA A 520 21.38 32.04 -6.65
C ALA A 520 20.58 32.83 -5.61
N ALA A 521 21.32 33.60 -4.81
CA ALA A 521 20.83 34.29 -3.63
C ALA A 521 19.60 35.16 -3.92
N THR A 522 18.43 34.68 -3.54
CA THR A 522 17.31 35.52 -3.13
C THR A 522 17.13 35.29 -1.63
N THR A 523 17.27 36.38 -0.89
CA THR A 523 17.26 36.49 0.57
C THR A 523 16.12 35.69 1.19
N THR A 524 16.42 34.46 1.61
CA THR A 524 15.60 33.69 2.52
C THR A 524 15.67 34.36 3.90
N ALA A 525 14.52 34.48 4.55
CA ALA A 525 14.53 34.67 6.00
C ALA A 525 15.36 33.53 6.60
N ALA A 526 16.43 33.89 7.33
CA ALA A 526 17.38 32.94 7.88
C ALA A 526 16.63 31.87 8.71
N CYS A 527 16.81 30.59 8.36
CA CYS A 527 16.39 29.53 9.26
C CYS A 527 17.30 29.59 10.49
N VAL A 528 16.71 29.68 11.66
CA VAL A 528 17.44 29.70 12.93
C VAL A 528 17.82 28.25 13.24
N PRO A 529 19.10 27.88 13.28
CA PRO A 529 19.52 26.55 13.73
C PRO A 529 19.06 26.32 15.17
N PRO A 530 18.61 25.11 15.53
CA PRO A 530 18.21 24.83 16.90
C PRO A 530 19.40 25.01 17.84
N VAL A 531 19.17 25.65 19.00
CA VAL A 531 20.20 25.72 20.06
C VAL A 531 20.27 24.39 20.80
N ASN A 532 19.12 23.77 21.06
CA ASN A 532 18.97 22.45 21.66
C ASN A 532 18.00 21.59 20.82
N VAL A 533 18.17 20.27 20.91
CA VAL A 533 17.29 19.26 20.31
C VAL A 533 16.90 18.26 21.39
N ASP A 534 15.62 17.89 21.45
CA ASP A 534 15.12 16.90 22.40
C ASP A 534 15.41 15.49 21.91
N ILE A 535 16.29 14.77 22.60
CA ILE A 535 16.72 13.42 22.24
C ILE A 535 16.06 12.40 23.17
N THR A 536 15.18 11.56 22.63
CA THR A 536 14.62 10.42 23.35
C THR A 536 15.56 9.23 23.26
N PHE A 537 16.12 8.81 24.39
CA PHE A 537 16.92 7.60 24.51
C PHE A 537 16.04 6.43 24.91
N ASN A 538 16.04 5.36 24.10
CA ASN A 538 15.34 4.10 24.35
C ASN A 538 16.38 2.98 24.58
N ALA A 539 16.53 2.54 25.82
CA ALA A 539 17.45 1.48 26.20
C ALA A 539 16.70 0.16 26.41
N ARG A 540 17.03 -0.87 25.64
CA ARG A 540 16.55 -2.25 25.86
C ARG A 540 17.44 -2.92 26.90
N VAL A 541 16.94 -3.04 28.12
CA VAL A 541 17.69 -3.56 29.28
C VAL A 541 16.76 -4.44 30.10
N VAL A 542 17.03 -5.74 30.21
CA VAL A 542 16.29 -6.61 31.11
C VAL A 542 16.67 -6.27 32.56
N THR A 543 15.68 -5.94 33.38
CA THR A 543 15.87 -5.54 34.78
C THR A 543 15.08 -6.40 35.75
N GLN A 544 15.54 -6.50 36.99
CA GLN A 544 14.82 -7.08 38.12
C GLN A 544 14.05 -6.01 38.90
N PHE A 545 13.05 -6.42 39.68
CA PHE A 545 12.30 -5.49 40.53
C PHE A 545 13.25 -4.73 41.49
N GLY A 546 13.06 -3.42 41.60
CA GLY A 546 13.91 -2.54 42.41
C GLY A 546 15.16 -2.01 41.71
N GLN A 547 15.37 -2.35 40.43
CA GLN A 547 16.42 -1.76 39.59
C GLN A 547 15.90 -0.55 38.80
N THR A 548 16.77 0.43 38.56
CA THR A 548 16.49 1.60 37.71
C THR A 548 17.59 1.78 36.68
N VAL A 549 17.21 1.92 35.41
CA VAL A 549 18.17 2.26 34.34
C VAL A 549 18.35 3.77 34.30
N LYS A 550 19.61 4.22 34.25
CA LYS A 550 19.98 5.62 34.08
C LYS A 550 20.97 5.79 32.93
N ILE A 551 21.07 7.00 32.39
CA ILE A 551 22.05 7.41 31.38
C ILE A 551 23.03 8.42 31.98
N VAL A 552 24.32 8.24 31.70
CA VAL A 552 25.41 9.12 32.15
C VAL A 552 26.41 9.32 31.02
N GLY A 553 27.05 10.49 30.94
CA GLY A 553 27.93 10.82 29.82
C GLY A 553 28.83 12.03 30.05
N ASN A 554 29.58 12.41 29.03
CA ASN A 554 30.70 13.35 29.11
C ASN A 554 30.31 14.84 29.17
N ILE A 555 29.02 15.18 29.18
CA ILE A 555 28.53 16.56 29.21
C ILE A 555 27.71 16.83 30.49
N PRO A 556 27.56 18.10 30.91
CA PRO A 556 26.82 18.44 32.13
C PRO A 556 25.38 17.91 32.16
N GLN A 557 24.69 17.95 31.01
CA GLN A 557 23.33 17.45 30.83
C GLN A 557 23.22 15.92 31.02
N LEU A 558 24.35 15.21 30.95
CA LEU A 558 24.48 13.78 31.19
C LEU A 558 25.30 13.49 32.46
N GLY A 559 25.54 14.48 33.32
CA GLY A 559 26.17 14.31 34.62
C GLY A 559 27.70 14.24 34.62
N ASN A 560 28.41 14.52 33.52
CA ASN A 560 29.89 14.50 33.43
C ASN A 560 30.52 13.22 34.01
N TRP A 561 29.98 12.05 33.63
CA TRP A 561 30.38 10.72 34.14
C TRP A 561 30.16 10.48 35.64
N ASN A 562 29.53 11.42 36.37
CA ASN A 562 29.15 11.23 37.76
C ASN A 562 27.81 10.47 37.87
N THR A 563 27.85 9.25 38.38
CA THR A 563 26.67 8.37 38.51
C THR A 563 25.60 8.91 39.45
N ALA A 564 25.96 9.76 40.42
CA ALA A 564 25.00 10.43 41.29
C ALA A 564 24.14 11.44 40.51
N ASN A 565 24.67 11.98 39.42
CA ASN A 565 24.01 12.94 38.53
C ASN A 565 23.45 12.29 37.25
N ALA A 566 23.46 10.96 37.15
CA ALA A 566 22.94 10.24 36.00
C ALA A 566 21.41 10.40 35.90
N ILE A 567 20.90 10.53 34.68
CA ILE A 567 19.48 10.79 34.44
C ILE A 567 18.70 9.47 34.41
N SER A 568 17.68 9.35 35.25
CA SER A 568 16.82 8.17 35.29
C SER A 568 15.94 8.06 34.05
N LEU A 569 15.85 6.87 33.49
CA LEU A 569 14.90 6.53 32.43
C LEU A 569 13.61 5.97 33.05
N SER A 570 12.51 6.05 32.31
CA SER A 570 11.20 5.53 32.68
C SER A 570 10.97 4.12 32.13
N ALA A 571 10.41 3.22 32.95
CA ALA A 571 9.98 1.89 32.54
C ALA A 571 8.53 1.86 32.01
N SER A 572 7.92 3.00 31.68
CA SER A 572 6.50 3.06 31.26
C SER A 572 6.19 2.24 29.99
N GLN A 573 7.21 1.94 29.18
CA GLN A 573 7.12 1.12 27.96
C GLN A 573 7.65 -0.32 28.15
N TYR A 574 8.04 -0.68 29.38
CA TYR A 574 8.67 -1.95 29.68
C TYR A 574 7.64 -3.08 29.72
N THR A 575 7.88 -4.14 28.95
CA THR A 575 7.22 -5.44 29.12
C THR A 575 8.27 -6.56 29.17
N SER A 576 7.89 -7.76 29.61
CA SER A 576 8.79 -8.92 29.62
C SER A 576 9.31 -9.30 28.22
N SER A 577 8.51 -9.05 27.17
CA SER A 577 8.87 -9.27 25.77
C SER A 577 9.54 -8.05 25.10
N ASN A 578 9.45 -6.87 25.72
CA ASN A 578 9.99 -5.60 25.20
C ASN A 578 10.53 -4.75 26.36
N PRO A 579 11.72 -5.06 26.90
CA PRO A 579 12.24 -4.45 28.13
C PRO A 579 12.84 -3.07 27.88
N VAL A 580 12.02 -2.11 27.44
CA VAL A 580 12.43 -0.75 27.06
C VAL A 580 12.32 0.21 28.24
N TRP A 581 13.43 0.90 28.51
CA TRP A 581 13.50 2.07 29.36
C TRP A 581 13.69 3.32 28.50
N SER A 582 12.91 4.37 28.73
CA SER A 582 12.89 5.56 27.86
C SER A 582 13.04 6.88 28.63
N GLY A 583 13.76 7.85 28.07
CA GLY A 583 13.86 9.21 28.62
C GLY A 583 14.27 10.23 27.57
N THR A 584 13.69 11.42 27.62
CA THR A 584 13.97 12.51 26.67
C THR A 584 14.82 13.59 27.32
N LEU A 585 15.90 13.99 26.66
CA LEU A 585 16.87 14.98 27.13
C LEU A 585 17.03 16.09 26.10
N SER A 586 16.89 17.35 26.51
CA SER A 586 17.21 18.49 25.64
C SER A 586 18.72 18.72 25.62
N LEU A 587 19.36 18.46 24.48
CA LEU A 587 20.82 18.48 24.34
C LEU A 587 21.28 19.52 23.31
N PRO A 588 22.47 20.13 23.47
CA PRO A 588 22.96 21.15 22.54
C PRO A 588 23.13 20.59 21.13
N ALA A 589 22.54 21.28 20.15
CA ALA A 589 22.57 20.86 18.75
C ALA A 589 24.02 20.82 18.22
N GLY A 590 24.35 19.80 17.43
CA GLY A 590 25.68 19.63 16.82
C GLY A 590 26.76 19.13 17.77
N GLN A 591 26.48 18.97 19.07
CA GLN A 591 27.47 18.48 20.02
C GLN A 591 27.70 16.97 19.86
N ALA A 592 28.97 16.56 19.77
CA ALA A 592 29.34 15.16 19.90
C ALA A 592 29.41 14.78 21.39
N ILE A 593 28.69 13.73 21.75
CA ILE A 593 28.61 13.20 23.13
C ILE A 593 29.17 11.78 23.19
N GLN A 594 29.61 11.41 24.40
CA GLN A 594 29.83 10.04 24.80
C GLN A 594 28.99 9.72 26.04
N TYR A 595 28.41 8.52 26.09
CA TYR A 595 27.54 8.11 27.18
C TYR A 595 27.56 6.60 27.41
N LYS A 596 27.05 6.18 28.56
CA LYS A 596 26.72 4.80 28.92
C LYS A 596 25.41 4.73 29.67
N TYR A 597 24.78 3.56 29.60
CA TYR A 597 23.72 3.18 30.53
C TYR A 597 24.31 2.55 31.80
N ILE A 598 23.67 2.83 32.93
CA ILE A 598 23.94 2.20 34.21
C ILE A 598 22.65 1.61 34.78
N ASN A 599 22.76 0.46 35.43
CA ASN A 599 21.69 -0.17 36.19
C ASN A 599 21.98 0.05 37.68
N VAL A 600 21.08 0.77 38.36
CA VAL A 600 21.20 1.11 39.78
C VAL A 600 20.22 0.25 40.57
N ALA A 601 20.75 -0.60 41.46
CA ALA A 601 19.94 -1.41 42.37
C ALA A 601 19.34 -0.57 43.52
N SER A 602 18.33 -1.11 44.20
CA SER A 602 17.63 -0.44 45.30
C SER A 602 18.54 -0.08 46.50
N ASN A 603 19.65 -0.79 46.68
CA ASN A 603 20.67 -0.49 47.68
C ASN A 603 21.73 0.54 47.21
N GLY A 604 21.56 1.12 46.02
CA GLY A 604 22.47 2.11 45.43
C GLY A 604 23.66 1.53 44.67
N ALA A 605 23.81 0.19 44.57
CA ALA A 605 24.88 -0.42 43.80
C ALA A 605 24.73 -0.11 42.30
N VAL A 606 25.80 0.35 41.65
CA VAL A 606 25.80 0.76 40.24
C VAL A 606 26.52 -0.29 39.39
N THR A 607 25.83 -0.82 38.38
CA THR A 607 26.40 -1.67 37.35
C THR A 607 26.47 -0.90 36.04
N TRP A 608 27.65 -0.81 35.43
CA TRP A 608 27.84 -0.18 34.13
C TRP A 608 27.67 -1.19 33.00
N GLU A 609 27.19 -0.74 31.85
CA GLU A 609 27.33 -1.53 30.63
C GLU A 609 28.81 -1.63 30.20
N ARG A 610 29.16 -2.69 29.47
CA ARG A 610 30.54 -2.95 29.01
C ARG A 610 31.04 -1.87 28.05
N ASP A 611 32.36 -1.80 27.91
CA ASP A 611 33.00 -0.99 26.88
C ASP A 611 32.66 -1.47 25.47
N PRO A 612 32.72 -0.58 24.46
CA PRO A 612 33.16 0.82 24.52
C PRO A 612 32.04 1.80 24.94
N ASN A 613 32.44 3.00 25.40
CA ASN A 613 31.52 4.14 25.51
C ASN A 613 30.76 4.33 24.19
N ARG A 614 29.46 4.62 24.27
CA ARG A 614 28.66 4.97 23.10
C ARG A 614 29.01 6.38 22.68
N SER A 615 29.00 6.65 21.37
CA SER A 615 29.18 8.00 20.83
C SER A 615 27.98 8.37 19.95
N TYR A 616 27.52 9.61 20.10
CA TYR A 616 26.39 10.14 19.34
C TYR A 616 26.61 11.63 19.05
N SER A 617 26.24 12.09 17.86
CA SER A 617 26.29 13.51 17.50
C SER A 617 24.87 14.06 17.46
N ILE A 618 24.59 15.10 18.25
CA ILE A 618 23.26 15.70 18.31
C ILE A 618 22.95 16.37 16.95
N PRO A 619 21.80 16.10 16.32
CA PRO A 619 21.42 16.76 15.08
C PRO A 619 21.43 18.29 15.19
N SER A 620 21.78 18.98 14.10
CA SER A 620 21.82 20.45 14.03
C SER A 620 21.16 21.02 12.77
N ALA A 621 20.46 20.19 12.00
CA ALA A 621 19.76 20.62 10.79
C ALA A 621 18.61 21.58 11.14
N CYS A 622 18.42 22.61 10.32
CA CYS A 622 17.32 23.57 10.48
C CYS A 622 15.96 22.84 10.58
N GLY A 623 15.12 23.27 11.54
CA GLY A 623 13.80 22.67 11.79
C GLY A 623 13.81 21.38 12.61
N THR A 624 14.98 20.87 13.03
CA THR A 624 15.05 19.70 13.92
C THR A 624 14.78 20.13 15.36
N THR A 625 13.67 19.67 15.93
CA THR A 625 13.30 19.93 17.34
C THR A 625 13.46 18.71 18.23
N SER A 626 13.43 17.49 17.66
CA SER A 626 13.65 16.25 18.40
C SER A 626 14.27 15.14 17.56
N ALA A 627 14.86 14.14 18.22
CA ALA A 627 15.32 12.90 17.61
C ALA A 627 15.22 11.72 18.61
N THR A 628 15.42 10.49 18.13
CA THR A 628 15.38 9.29 18.98
C THR A 628 16.63 8.46 18.78
N ARG A 629 17.19 7.97 19.88
CA ARG A 629 18.32 7.04 19.91
C ARG A 629 17.91 5.75 20.62
N THR A 630 17.92 4.64 19.89
CA THR A 630 17.60 3.32 20.45
C THR A 630 18.87 2.49 20.60
N ASP A 631 19.04 1.89 21.76
CA ASP A 631 20.21 1.11 22.15
C ASP A 631 19.79 -0.18 22.87
N SER A 632 20.62 -1.22 22.77
CA SER A 632 20.51 -2.44 23.58
C SER A 632 21.67 -2.51 24.57
N TRP A 633 21.42 -2.95 25.80
CA TRP A 633 22.44 -3.07 26.85
C TRP A 633 23.71 -3.80 26.37
N GLN A 634 24.88 -3.20 26.59
CA GLN A 634 26.17 -3.86 26.33
C GLN A 634 26.52 -4.78 27.52
N ALA A 635 26.27 -6.08 27.34
CA ALA A 635 26.45 -7.12 28.37
C ALA A 635 27.90 -7.54 28.59
#